data_AF-A0A2D6ZNE0-F1
#
_entry.id   AF-A0A2D6ZNE0-F1
#
_cell.length_a   1.000
_cell.length_b   1.000
_cell.length_c   1.000
_cell.angle_alpha   90.00
_cell.angle_beta   90.00
_cell.angle_gamma   90.00
#
_symmetry.space_group_name_H-M   'P 1'
#
loop_
_entity.id
_entity.type
_entity.pdbx_description
1 polymer ?
#
loop_
_entity_poly.entity_id
_entity_poly.type
_entity_poly.pdbx_seq_one_letter_code
_entity_poly.pdbx_strand_id
1 'polypeptide(L)'
;FGWNFAYLMIGITVIFLSFIFLIIIREPTREIRPPKDFFKEPLAWFEDSFLAPLKDLYLRYKNHLLLLLLLIFTYRLSDMFLGPMAMPFYRETGFTKIEVAEITNFYGLIMTILGGLFAGASVYRFGLSKNLVAGAILTPLTNLPFIYLNMIGHDVNFLIITITLDNFTQGFVNVMGVTILGTIVSKSFTATQFAFLVALVSVPPRIVSGGSGIIVDNMGFHEFFIICALLGIPAIIFSIMAHKRRQELGFE
;
A
#
# COMPACT_ATOMS: atom_id res chain seq x y z
N PHE A 1 6.76 29.89 15.20
CA PHE A 1 6.54 29.82 13.74
C PHE A 1 5.16 29.20 13.48
N GLY A 2 4.30 29.85 12.69
CA GLY A 2 2.90 29.42 12.49
C GLY A 2 2.69 28.54 11.26
N TRP A 3 1.51 27.93 11.15
CA TRP A 3 1.13 27.04 10.06
C TRP A 3 1.29 27.65 8.66
N ASN A 4 0.98 28.95 8.49
CA ASN A 4 1.15 29.64 7.21
C ASN A 4 2.59 29.60 6.69
N PHE A 5 3.57 29.80 7.58
CA PHE A 5 4.98 29.77 7.21
C PHE A 5 5.42 28.37 6.80
N ALA A 6 4.96 27.34 7.52
CA ALA A 6 5.25 25.95 7.19
C ALA A 6 4.69 25.57 5.81
N TYR A 7 3.43 25.90 5.52
CA TYR A 7 2.82 25.62 4.21
C TYR A 7 3.51 26.36 3.07
N LEU A 8 3.92 27.61 3.29
CA LEU A 8 4.62 28.40 2.28
C LEU A 8 6.00 27.80 1.95
N MET A 9 6.76 27.37 2.96
CA MET A 9 8.05 26.68 2.77
C MET A 9 7.90 25.37 1.99
N ILE A 10 6.86 24.57 2.30
CA ILE A 10 6.55 23.34 1.57
C ILE A 10 6.22 23.67 0.11
N GLY A 11 5.37 24.68 -0.13
CA GLY A 11 4.98 25.09 -1.47
C GLY A 11 6.16 25.52 -2.34
N ILE A 12 7.04 26.38 -1.81
CA ILE A 12 8.26 26.81 -2.52
C ILE A 12 9.14 25.61 -2.86
N THR A 13 9.34 24.69 -1.91
CA THR A 13 10.18 23.50 -2.10
C THR A 13 9.63 22.61 -3.23
N VAL A 14 8.31 22.37 -3.25
CA VAL A 14 7.66 21.55 -4.28
C VAL A 14 7.74 22.22 -5.66
N ILE A 15 7.51 23.53 -5.75
CA ILE A 15 7.64 24.28 -7.01
C ILE A 15 9.07 24.18 -7.53
N PHE A 16 10.05 24.45 -6.67
CA PHE A 16 11.47 24.39 -7.03
C PHE A 16 11.89 23.02 -7.57
N LEU A 17 11.51 21.94 -6.86
CA LEU A 17 11.79 20.57 -7.30
C LEU A 17 11.09 20.24 -8.63
N SER A 18 9.84 20.69 -8.81
CA SER A 18 9.08 20.45 -10.06
C SER A 18 9.75 21.11 -11.26
N PHE A 19 10.25 22.35 -11.11
CA PHE A 19 11.01 23.03 -12.15
C PHE A 19 12.31 22.30 -12.51
N ILE A 20 13.04 21.81 -11.51
CA ILE A 20 14.26 21.01 -11.75
C ILE A 20 13.91 19.74 -12.56
N PHE A 21 12.87 19.01 -12.18
CA PHE A 21 12.48 17.79 -12.88
C PHE A 21 12.05 18.05 -14.33
N LEU A 22 11.33 19.15 -14.59
CA LEU A 22 10.95 19.54 -15.96
C LEU A 22 12.15 19.77 -16.88
N ILE A 23 13.27 20.25 -16.34
CA ILE A 23 14.49 20.52 -17.11
C ILE A 23 15.33 19.24 -17.29
N ILE A 24 15.41 18.38 -16.27
CA ILE A 24 16.26 17.19 -16.26
C ILE A 24 15.61 16.01 -16.99
N ILE A 25 14.31 15.78 -16.79
CA ILE A 25 13.62 14.60 -17.30
C ILE A 25 13.14 14.86 -18.73
N ARG A 26 13.76 14.20 -19.70
CA ARG A 26 13.30 14.20 -21.10
C ARG A 26 12.02 13.38 -21.25
N GLU A 27 11.12 13.87 -22.09
CA GLU A 27 9.89 13.16 -22.41
C GLU A 27 10.21 11.82 -23.10
N PRO A 28 9.69 10.69 -22.61
CA PRO A 28 9.92 9.40 -23.22
C PRO A 28 9.23 9.34 -24.59
N THR A 29 9.87 8.72 -25.57
CA THR A 29 9.25 8.43 -26.86
C THR A 29 8.05 7.50 -26.66
N ARG A 30 6.84 8.02 -26.87
CA ARG A 30 5.60 7.25 -26.81
C ARG A 30 5.17 6.83 -28.20
N GLU A 31 4.58 5.64 -28.32
CA GLU A 31 3.81 5.31 -29.51
C GLU A 31 2.65 6.31 -29.62
N ILE A 32 2.70 7.15 -30.65
CA ILE A 32 1.68 8.17 -30.90
C ILE A 32 0.44 7.44 -31.40
N ARG A 33 -0.52 7.21 -30.52
CA ARG A 33 -1.88 6.84 -30.94
C ARG A 33 -2.62 8.10 -31.33
N PRO A 34 -3.33 8.11 -32.47
CA PRO A 34 -4.13 9.26 -32.86
C PRO A 34 -5.14 9.55 -31.74
N PRO A 35 -5.11 10.76 -31.15
CA PRO A 35 -6.02 11.09 -30.06
C PRO A 35 -7.46 11.09 -30.59
N LYS A 36 -8.34 10.30 -29.98
CA LYS A 36 -9.77 10.36 -30.26
C LYS A 36 -10.36 11.55 -29.53
N ASP A 37 -11.07 12.41 -30.24
CA ASP A 37 -11.67 13.62 -29.68
C ASP A 37 -12.94 13.28 -28.90
N PHE A 38 -13.01 13.68 -27.62
CA PHE A 38 -14.21 13.52 -26.79
C PHE A 38 -15.45 14.18 -27.44
N PHE A 39 -15.27 15.34 -28.08
CA PHE A 39 -16.36 16.10 -28.68
C PHE A 39 -16.82 15.57 -30.05
N LYS A 40 -15.98 14.82 -30.76
CA LYS A 40 -16.30 14.28 -32.08
C LYS A 40 -16.81 12.85 -32.00
N GLU A 41 -16.19 12.03 -31.14
CA GLU A 41 -16.48 10.60 -31.04
C GLU A 41 -16.47 10.15 -29.56
N PRO A 42 -17.46 10.59 -28.75
CA PRO A 42 -17.46 10.34 -27.30
C PRO A 42 -17.45 8.84 -26.96
N LEU A 43 -18.15 8.03 -27.74
CA LEU A 43 -18.19 6.56 -27.57
C LEU A 43 -16.83 5.92 -27.86
N ALA A 44 -16.18 6.31 -28.96
CA ALA A 44 -14.89 5.75 -29.36
C ALA A 44 -13.76 6.20 -28.42
N TRP A 45 -13.86 7.42 -27.88
CA TRP A 45 -12.98 7.92 -26.83
C TRP A 45 -13.16 7.15 -25.51
N PHE A 46 -14.41 6.89 -25.09
CA PHE A 46 -14.68 6.13 -23.87
C PHE A 46 -14.17 4.69 -23.97
N GLU A 47 -14.40 4.05 -25.12
CA GLU A 47 -13.88 2.72 -25.39
C GLU A 47 -12.35 2.70 -25.32
N ASP A 48 -11.67 3.66 -25.96
CA ASP A 48 -10.21 3.72 -25.97
C ASP A 48 -9.61 4.06 -24.58
N SER A 49 -10.27 4.94 -23.83
CA SER A 49 -9.76 5.47 -22.56
C SER A 49 -10.03 4.56 -21.36
N PHE A 50 -11.13 3.78 -21.38
CA PHE A 50 -11.56 2.97 -20.23
C PHE A 50 -11.69 1.48 -20.56
N LEU A 51 -12.38 1.13 -21.65
CA LEU A 51 -12.66 -0.27 -21.96
C LEU A 51 -11.45 -1.01 -22.52
N ALA A 52 -10.69 -0.39 -23.44
CA ALA A 52 -9.50 -0.97 -24.04
C ALA A 52 -8.39 -1.28 -23.01
N PRO A 53 -8.08 -0.39 -22.03
CA PRO A 53 -7.18 -0.73 -20.93
C PRO A 53 -7.64 -1.94 -20.11
N LEU A 54 -8.92 -2.03 -19.76
CA LEU A 54 -9.43 -3.14 -18.96
C LEU A 54 -9.44 -4.45 -19.75
N LYS A 55 -9.80 -4.37 -21.04
CA LYS A 55 -9.77 -5.50 -21.97
C LYS A 55 -8.34 -6.00 -22.19
N ASP A 56 -7.36 -5.10 -22.33
CA ASP A 56 -5.94 -5.47 -22.39
C ASP A 56 -5.50 -6.24 -21.14
N LEU A 57 -5.82 -5.72 -19.96
CA LEU A 57 -5.49 -6.38 -18.68
C LEU A 57 -6.14 -7.77 -18.59
N TYR A 58 -7.42 -7.87 -18.97
CA TYR A 58 -8.14 -9.14 -19.00
C TYR A 58 -7.53 -10.14 -19.98
N LEU A 59 -7.16 -9.71 -21.19
CA LEU A 59 -6.61 -10.59 -22.21
C LEU A 59 -5.18 -11.06 -21.89
N ARG A 60 -4.38 -10.26 -21.18
CA ARG A 60 -3.02 -10.63 -20.75
C ARG A 60 -3.04 -11.68 -19.63
N TYR A 61 -3.94 -11.55 -18.66
CA TYR A 61 -3.94 -12.43 -17.49
C TYR A 61 -5.03 -13.49 -17.49
N LYS A 62 -6.11 -13.36 -18.28
CA LYS A 62 -7.23 -14.29 -18.47
C LYS A 62 -7.57 -15.12 -17.23
N ASN A 63 -7.01 -16.33 -17.13
CA ASN A 63 -7.27 -17.31 -16.08
C ASN A 63 -6.74 -16.91 -14.69
N HIS A 64 -5.82 -15.95 -14.63
CA HIS A 64 -5.17 -15.49 -13.40
C HIS A 64 -5.61 -14.09 -12.98
N LEU A 65 -6.46 -13.41 -13.75
CA LEU A 65 -6.90 -12.06 -13.43
C LEU A 65 -7.55 -12.01 -12.04
N LEU A 66 -8.46 -12.95 -11.75
CA LEU A 66 -9.14 -12.99 -10.45
C LEU A 66 -8.14 -13.14 -9.30
N LEU A 67 -7.15 -14.02 -9.44
CA LEU A 67 -6.09 -14.20 -8.44
C LEU A 67 -5.30 -12.90 -8.23
N LEU A 68 -4.96 -12.18 -9.30
CA LEU A 68 -4.25 -10.91 -9.21
C LEU A 68 -5.09 -9.84 -8.51
N LEU A 69 -6.35 -9.68 -8.88
CA LEU A 69 -7.25 -8.69 -8.26
C LEU A 69 -7.45 -8.99 -6.77
N LEU A 70 -7.65 -10.26 -6.41
CA LEU A 70 -7.76 -10.69 -5.02
C LEU A 70 -6.47 -10.47 -4.25
N LEU A 71 -5.31 -10.79 -4.83
CA LEU A 71 -4.01 -10.51 -4.23
C LEU A 71 -3.87 -9.01 -3.97
N ILE A 72 -4.07 -8.17 -4.99
CA ILE A 72 -3.91 -6.70 -4.90
C ILE A 72 -4.84 -6.11 -3.83
N PHE A 73 -6.10 -6.56 -3.78
CA PHE A 73 -7.07 -6.13 -2.79
C PHE A 73 -6.68 -6.55 -1.37
N THR A 74 -6.30 -7.82 -1.17
CA THR A 74 -6.04 -8.37 0.17
C THR A 74 -4.68 -7.99 0.73
N TYR A 75 -3.69 -7.69 -0.12
CA TYR A 75 -2.30 -7.50 0.28
C TYR A 75 -2.09 -6.42 1.34
N ARG A 76 -2.92 -5.37 1.31
CA ARG A 76 -2.87 -4.26 2.29
C ARG A 76 -4.10 -4.20 3.19
N LEU A 77 -5.00 -5.17 3.08
CA LEU A 77 -6.28 -5.12 3.77
C LEU A 77 -6.10 -5.07 5.29
N SER A 78 -5.24 -5.92 5.86
CA SER A 78 -4.90 -5.94 7.29
C SER A 78 -4.41 -4.56 7.78
N ASP A 79 -3.39 -3.98 7.12
CA ASP A 79 -2.80 -2.71 7.54
C ASP A 79 -3.79 -1.55 7.43
N MET A 80 -4.55 -1.50 6.32
CA MET A 80 -5.53 -0.45 6.10
C MET A 80 -6.74 -0.56 7.04
N PHE A 81 -7.02 -1.77 7.53
CA PHE A 81 -8.05 -2.03 8.54
C PHE A 81 -7.64 -1.52 9.92
N LEU A 82 -6.38 -1.73 10.32
CA LEU A 82 -5.81 -1.23 11.56
C LEU A 82 -5.74 0.30 11.61
N GLY A 83 -5.40 0.94 10.48
CA GLY A 83 -5.02 2.36 10.41
C GLY A 83 -5.90 3.36 11.19
N PRO A 84 -7.23 3.38 11.03
CA PRO A 84 -8.10 4.31 11.75
C PRO A 84 -8.09 4.13 13.27
N MET A 85 -7.80 2.92 13.75
CA MET A 85 -7.85 2.53 15.16
C MET A 85 -6.52 2.69 15.90
N ALA A 86 -5.41 2.96 15.20
CA ALA A 86 -4.10 3.13 15.84
C ALA A 86 -4.09 4.25 16.90
N MET A 87 -4.58 5.45 16.56
CA MET A 87 -4.60 6.58 17.49
C MET A 87 -5.60 6.41 18.66
N PRO A 88 -6.82 5.89 18.44
CA PRO A 88 -7.70 5.45 19.52
C PRO A 88 -7.05 4.43 20.45
N PHE A 89 -6.41 3.39 19.90
CA PHE A 89 -5.72 2.34 20.67
C PHE A 89 -4.69 2.95 21.62
N TYR A 90 -3.75 3.75 21.10
CA TYR A 90 -2.70 4.34 21.93
C TYR A 90 -3.26 5.20 23.06
N ARG A 91 -4.34 5.94 22.80
CA ARG A 91 -4.99 6.77 23.81
C ARG A 91 -5.61 5.91 24.91
N GLU A 92 -6.31 4.84 24.55
CA GLU A 92 -6.99 3.98 25.51
C GLU A 92 -6.00 3.16 26.35
N THR A 93 -4.87 2.78 25.78
CA THR A 93 -3.75 2.16 26.52
C THR A 93 -3.04 3.13 27.48
N GLY A 94 -3.27 4.44 27.36
CA GLY A 94 -2.74 5.48 28.27
C GLY A 94 -1.53 6.25 27.74
N PHE A 95 -1.19 6.14 26.45
CA PHE A 95 -0.12 6.94 25.85
C PHE A 95 -0.55 8.37 25.56
N THR A 96 0.39 9.30 25.71
CA THR A 96 0.19 10.68 25.31
C THR A 96 0.36 10.85 23.80
N LYS A 97 -0.34 11.83 23.23
CA LYS A 97 -0.19 12.16 21.80
C LYS A 97 1.25 12.56 21.44
N ILE A 98 1.99 13.15 22.39
CA ILE A 98 3.36 13.60 22.17
C ILE A 98 4.28 12.39 22.08
N GLU A 99 4.22 11.45 23.03
CA GLU A 99 5.02 10.22 23.01
C GLU A 99 4.80 9.44 21.70
N VAL A 100 3.55 9.22 21.31
CA VAL A 100 3.22 8.50 20.07
C VAL A 100 3.77 9.25 18.85
N ALA A 101 3.64 10.59 18.82
CA ALA A 101 4.12 11.40 17.71
C ALA A 101 5.65 11.37 17.61
N GLU A 102 6.37 11.46 18.72
CA GLU A 102 7.84 11.37 18.74
C GLU A 102 8.31 10.01 18.26
N ILE A 103 7.71 8.93 18.77
CA ILE A 103 8.08 7.56 18.39
C ILE A 103 7.75 7.30 16.91
N THR A 104 6.55 7.67 16.45
CA THR A 104 6.12 7.45 15.07
C THR A 104 6.92 8.30 14.08
N ASN A 105 7.19 9.56 14.41
CA ASN A 105 7.90 10.45 13.49
C ASN A 105 9.40 10.16 13.41
N PHE A 106 10.03 9.77 14.53
CA PHE A 106 11.46 9.45 14.52
C PHE A 106 11.70 8.01 14.10
N TYR A 107 11.20 7.04 14.88
CA TYR A 107 11.41 5.62 14.60
C TYR A 107 10.55 5.15 13.42
N GLY A 108 9.26 5.47 13.42
CA GLY A 108 8.35 5.00 12.37
C GLY A 108 8.77 5.45 10.96
N LEU A 109 9.13 6.73 10.78
CA LEU A 109 9.58 7.25 9.48
C LEU A 109 10.88 6.57 9.01
N ILE A 110 11.90 6.52 9.88
CA ILE A 110 13.19 5.91 9.54
C ILE A 110 12.99 4.44 9.18
N MET A 111 12.21 3.71 9.97
CA MET A 111 11.95 2.29 9.75
C MET A 111 11.13 2.03 8.47
N THR A 112 10.19 2.92 8.13
CA THR A 112 9.47 2.84 6.85
C THR A 112 10.43 2.98 5.67
N ILE A 113 11.37 3.92 5.73
CA ILE A 113 12.38 4.11 4.69
C ILE A 113 13.27 2.87 4.61
N LEU A 114 13.78 2.39 5.74
CA LEU A 114 14.63 1.20 5.78
C LEU A 114 13.91 -0.04 5.26
N GLY A 115 12.62 -0.22 5.61
CA GLY A 115 11.78 -1.30 5.11
C GLY A 115 11.60 -1.24 3.59
N GLY A 116 11.35 -0.04 3.06
CA GLY A 116 11.23 0.16 1.60
C GLY A 116 12.54 -0.08 0.85
N LEU A 117 13.66 0.45 1.36
CA LEU A 117 14.99 0.19 0.78
C LEU A 117 15.35 -1.29 0.83
N PHE A 118 15.10 -1.94 1.97
CA PHE A 118 15.30 -3.37 2.14
C PHE A 118 14.45 -4.18 1.17
N ALA A 119 13.21 -3.79 0.94
CA ALA A 119 12.33 -4.45 -0.03
C ALA A 119 12.86 -4.31 -1.46
N GLY A 120 13.28 -3.12 -1.88
CA GLY A 120 13.88 -2.90 -3.20
C GLY A 120 15.15 -3.73 -3.43
N ALA A 121 16.05 -3.74 -2.44
CA ALA A 121 17.26 -4.56 -2.49
C ALA A 121 16.94 -6.06 -2.49
N SER A 122 15.93 -6.48 -1.72
CA SER A 122 15.51 -7.89 -1.62
C SER A 122 14.82 -8.38 -2.88
N VAL A 123 14.06 -7.53 -3.59
CA VAL A 123 13.51 -7.86 -4.91
C VAL A 123 14.63 -8.08 -5.91
N TYR A 124 15.62 -7.21 -5.94
CA TYR A 124 16.78 -7.36 -6.84
C TYR A 124 17.52 -8.69 -6.61
N ARG A 125 17.63 -9.13 -5.35
CA ARG A 125 18.37 -10.36 -5.00
C ARG A 125 17.54 -11.64 -5.07
N PHE A 126 16.28 -11.61 -4.64
CA PHE A 126 15.47 -12.80 -4.40
C PHE A 126 14.23 -12.92 -5.32
N GLY A 127 13.97 -11.92 -6.16
CA GLY A 127 12.83 -11.87 -7.08
C GLY A 127 11.56 -11.31 -6.44
N LEU A 128 10.62 -10.83 -7.25
CA LEU A 128 9.38 -10.21 -6.76
C LEU A 128 8.51 -11.21 -5.99
N SER A 129 8.36 -12.41 -6.55
CA SER A 129 7.40 -13.39 -6.03
C SER A 129 7.67 -13.84 -4.58
N LYS A 130 8.94 -14.09 -4.21
CA LYS A 130 9.28 -14.52 -2.84
C LYS A 130 9.07 -13.38 -1.84
N ASN A 131 9.40 -12.15 -2.24
CA ASN A 131 9.22 -10.98 -1.39
C ASN A 131 7.74 -10.64 -1.18
N LEU A 132 6.87 -10.86 -2.18
CA LEU A 132 5.42 -10.75 -1.97
C LEU A 132 4.91 -11.72 -0.90
N VAL A 133 5.37 -12.97 -0.91
CA VAL A 133 4.99 -13.95 0.14
C VAL A 133 5.52 -13.50 1.50
N ALA A 134 6.77 -13.04 1.57
CA ALA A 134 7.36 -12.54 2.81
C ALA A 134 6.57 -11.35 3.38
N GLY A 135 6.25 -10.36 2.55
CA GLY A 135 5.44 -9.20 2.96
C GLY A 135 4.06 -9.61 3.45
N ALA A 136 3.38 -10.50 2.73
CA ALA A 136 2.06 -11.01 3.14
C ALA A 136 2.09 -11.76 4.48
N ILE A 137 3.20 -12.38 4.84
CA ILE A 137 3.38 -13.04 6.15
C ILE A 137 3.75 -12.04 7.24
N LEU A 138 4.59 -11.04 6.93
CA LEU A 138 5.01 -10.03 7.91
C LEU A 138 3.84 -9.15 8.38
N THR A 139 2.94 -8.77 7.46
CA THR A 139 1.76 -7.93 7.77
C THR A 139 0.90 -8.47 8.93
N PRO A 140 0.42 -9.72 8.94
CA PRO A 140 -0.33 -10.23 10.08
C PRO A 140 0.55 -10.45 11.32
N LEU A 141 1.85 -10.71 11.17
CA LEU A 141 2.75 -10.87 12.31
C LEU A 141 2.97 -9.56 13.09
N THR A 142 2.92 -8.40 12.43
CA THR A 142 3.09 -7.11 13.11
C THR A 142 1.90 -6.73 13.98
N ASN A 143 0.75 -7.38 13.80
CA ASN A 143 -0.40 -7.25 14.69
C ASN A 143 -0.18 -7.94 16.05
N LEU A 144 0.68 -8.97 16.14
CA LEU A 144 0.90 -9.71 17.39
C LEU A 144 1.53 -8.85 18.50
N PRO A 145 2.55 -8.00 18.22
CA PRO A 145 3.01 -7.00 19.18
C PRO A 145 1.91 -6.07 19.69
N PHE A 146 0.95 -5.65 18.86
CA PHE A 146 -0.19 -4.83 19.33
C PHE A 146 -1.10 -5.57 20.30
N ILE A 147 -1.37 -6.86 20.05
CA ILE A 147 -2.12 -7.72 20.98
C ILE A 147 -1.42 -7.77 22.34
N TYR A 148 -0.10 -7.99 22.35
CA TYR A 148 0.67 -8.05 23.58
C TYR A 148 0.76 -6.69 24.28
N LEU A 149 0.94 -5.60 23.52
CA LEU A 149 0.94 -4.23 24.04
C LEU A 149 -0.37 -3.91 24.75
N ASN A 150 -1.51 -4.37 24.22
CA ASN A 150 -2.81 -4.23 24.86
C ASN A 150 -2.89 -4.95 26.23
N MET A 151 -2.13 -6.03 26.43
CA MET A 151 -2.12 -6.78 27.69
C MET A 151 -1.22 -6.15 28.76
N ILE A 152 -0.07 -5.60 28.36
CA ILE A 152 0.89 -4.97 29.28
C ILE A 152 0.49 -3.54 29.64
N GLY A 153 -0.28 -2.86 28.78
CA GLY A 153 -0.68 -1.47 28.99
C GLY A 153 0.39 -0.47 28.55
N HIS A 154 0.53 0.63 29.30
CA HIS A 154 1.45 1.72 28.99
C HIS A 154 2.92 1.32 29.20
N ASP A 155 3.56 0.83 28.14
CA ASP A 155 5.00 0.58 28.06
C ASP A 155 5.58 1.25 26.82
N VAL A 156 6.34 2.34 27.02
CA VAL A 156 6.95 3.14 25.96
C VAL A 156 8.01 2.34 25.19
N ASN A 157 8.80 1.51 25.86
CA ASN A 157 9.84 0.73 25.21
C ASN A 157 9.23 -0.34 24.30
N PHE A 158 8.17 -0.99 24.76
CA PHE A 158 7.45 -1.95 23.94
C PHE A 158 6.68 -1.29 22.79
N LEU A 159 6.16 -0.07 23.00
CA LEU A 159 5.57 0.73 21.93
C LEU A 159 6.60 1.06 20.83
N ILE A 160 7.83 1.41 21.20
CA ILE A 160 8.92 1.65 20.21
C ILE A 160 9.17 0.41 19.37
N ILE A 161 9.25 -0.77 19.99
CA ILE A 161 9.45 -2.05 19.28
C ILE A 161 8.27 -2.32 18.33
N THR A 162 7.05 -2.15 18.83
CA THR A 162 5.81 -2.37 18.08
C THR A 162 5.74 -1.46 16.84
N ILE A 163 5.94 -0.15 17.01
CA ILE A 163 5.94 0.83 15.92
C ILE A 163 7.08 0.57 14.94
N THR A 164 8.26 0.17 15.42
CA THR A 164 9.43 -0.14 14.59
C THR A 164 9.14 -1.32 13.65
N LEU A 165 8.63 -2.43 14.20
CA LEU A 165 8.30 -3.62 13.42
C LEU A 165 7.18 -3.35 12.40
N ASP A 166 6.16 -2.64 12.85
CA ASP A 166 5.01 -2.31 12.02
C ASP A 166 5.40 -1.38 10.86
N ASN A 167 6.09 -0.27 11.13
CA ASN A 167 6.50 0.67 10.09
C ASN A 167 7.52 0.08 9.11
N PHE A 168 8.45 -0.75 9.59
CA PHE A 168 9.35 -1.48 8.70
C PHE A 168 8.57 -2.35 7.70
N THR A 169 7.58 -3.09 8.20
CA THR A 169 6.72 -3.95 7.38
C THR A 169 5.86 -3.13 6.44
N GLN A 170 5.26 -2.03 6.91
CA GLN A 170 4.52 -1.10 6.05
C GLN A 170 5.40 -0.55 4.92
N GLY A 171 6.63 -0.15 5.22
CA GLY A 171 7.62 0.28 4.21
C GLY A 171 7.89 -0.81 3.18
N PHE A 172 8.11 -2.04 3.64
CA PHE A 172 8.35 -3.19 2.79
C PHE A 172 7.15 -3.50 1.87
N VAL A 173 5.96 -3.60 2.45
CA VAL A 173 4.70 -3.92 1.77
C VAL A 173 4.31 -2.81 0.78
N ASN A 174 4.55 -1.53 1.11
CA ASN A 174 4.33 -0.41 0.20
C ASN A 174 5.15 -0.54 -1.08
N VAL A 175 6.46 -0.83 -0.96
CA VAL A 175 7.32 -1.02 -2.13
C VAL A 175 6.89 -2.23 -2.93
N MET A 176 6.57 -3.36 -2.28
CA MET A 176 6.06 -4.55 -2.99
C MET A 176 4.76 -4.27 -3.73
N GLY A 177 3.86 -3.50 -3.12
CA GLY A 177 2.62 -3.04 -3.74
C GLY A 177 2.86 -2.21 -4.99
N VAL A 178 3.79 -1.25 -4.97
CA VAL A 178 4.10 -0.47 -6.18
C VAL A 178 4.80 -1.33 -7.23
N THR A 179 5.71 -2.23 -6.83
CA THR A 179 6.42 -3.12 -7.76
C THR A 179 5.45 -4.06 -8.48
N ILE A 180 4.52 -4.71 -7.77
CA ILE A 180 3.55 -5.62 -8.40
C ILE A 180 2.64 -4.86 -9.38
N LEU A 181 2.20 -3.64 -9.04
CA LEU A 181 1.40 -2.82 -9.95
C LEU A 181 2.20 -2.46 -11.20
N GLY A 182 3.47 -2.07 -11.05
CA GLY A 182 4.38 -1.76 -12.14
C GLY A 182 4.60 -2.95 -13.10
N THR A 183 4.65 -4.17 -12.58
CA THR A 183 4.78 -5.39 -13.39
C THR A 183 3.49 -5.74 -14.15
N ILE A 184 2.32 -5.44 -13.57
CA ILE A 184 1.03 -5.81 -14.15
C ILE A 184 0.57 -4.83 -15.23
N VAL A 185 0.87 -3.55 -15.11
CA VAL A 185 0.43 -2.54 -16.07
C VAL A 185 1.13 -2.68 -17.42
N SER A 186 0.36 -2.53 -18.50
CA SER A 186 0.87 -2.46 -19.85
C SER A 186 1.54 -1.12 -20.10
N LYS A 187 2.61 -1.10 -20.91
CA LYS A 187 3.26 0.14 -21.38
C LYS A 187 2.32 1.02 -22.23
N SER A 188 1.31 0.38 -22.82
CA SER A 188 0.33 0.95 -23.73
C SER A 188 -0.78 1.73 -23.02
N PHE A 189 -1.18 1.29 -21.83
CA PHE A 189 -2.27 1.88 -21.06
C PHE A 189 -1.87 2.17 -19.61
N THR A 190 -0.60 2.51 -19.39
CA THR A 190 0.03 2.61 -18.07
C THR A 190 -0.77 3.49 -17.10
N ALA A 191 -1.15 4.70 -17.54
CA ALA A 191 -1.81 5.68 -16.65
C ALA A 191 -3.16 5.16 -16.14
N THR A 192 -4.06 4.75 -17.03
CA THR A 192 -5.39 4.27 -16.66
C THR A 192 -5.33 2.97 -15.85
N GLN A 193 -4.52 2.00 -16.27
CA GLN A 193 -4.41 0.73 -15.56
C GLN A 193 -3.77 0.92 -14.18
N PHE A 194 -2.74 1.76 -14.06
CA PHE A 194 -2.12 2.05 -12.78
C PHE A 194 -3.10 2.74 -11.83
N ALA A 195 -3.82 3.76 -12.31
CA ALA A 195 -4.84 4.44 -11.51
C ALA A 195 -5.94 3.49 -11.03
N PHE A 196 -6.45 2.62 -11.92
CA PHE A 196 -7.45 1.62 -11.57
C PHE A 196 -6.96 0.64 -10.50
N LEU A 197 -5.74 0.09 -10.66
CA LEU A 197 -5.21 -0.86 -9.70
C LEU A 197 -4.85 -0.21 -8.36
N VAL A 198 -4.34 1.03 -8.36
CA VAL A 198 -4.12 1.81 -7.13
C VAL A 198 -5.45 2.08 -6.41
N ALA A 199 -6.52 2.40 -7.15
CA ALA A 199 -7.85 2.53 -6.58
C ALA A 199 -8.33 1.22 -5.96
N LEU A 200 -8.06 0.06 -6.59
CA LEU A 200 -8.37 -1.25 -6.04
C LEU A 200 -7.59 -1.58 -4.75
N VAL A 201 -6.33 -1.15 -4.65
CA VAL A 201 -5.53 -1.31 -3.42
C VAL A 201 -6.08 -0.46 -2.28
N SER A 202 -6.64 0.72 -2.57
CA SER A 202 -6.89 1.74 -1.54
C SER A 202 -8.35 1.92 -1.17
N VAL A 203 -9.28 1.88 -2.14
CA VAL A 203 -10.69 2.23 -1.91
C VAL A 203 -11.43 1.14 -1.16
N PRO A 204 -11.45 -0.13 -1.61
CA PRO A 204 -12.22 -1.16 -0.90
C PRO A 204 -11.72 -1.41 0.53
N PRO A 205 -10.41 -1.53 0.82
CA PRO A 205 -9.94 -1.67 2.20
C PRO A 205 -10.33 -0.49 3.11
N ARG A 206 -10.36 0.75 2.59
CA ARG A 206 -10.82 1.91 3.36
C ARG A 206 -12.32 1.89 3.67
N ILE A 207 -13.13 1.38 2.74
CA ILE A 207 -14.57 1.18 3.01
C ILE A 207 -14.75 0.14 4.12
N VAL A 208 -14.01 -0.97 4.03
CA VAL A 208 -14.02 -2.02 5.06
C VAL A 208 -13.54 -1.47 6.40
N SER A 209 -12.46 -0.68 6.42
CA SER A 209 -11.91 -0.10 7.65
C SER A 209 -12.80 0.96 8.30
N GLY A 210 -13.76 1.53 7.57
CA GLY A 210 -14.79 2.40 8.16
C GLY A 210 -15.62 1.71 9.26
N GLY A 211 -15.74 0.39 9.23
CA GLY A 211 -16.42 -0.41 10.26
C GLY A 211 -15.56 -0.79 11.47
N SER A 212 -14.26 -0.49 11.47
CA SER A 212 -13.31 -0.91 12.52
C SER A 212 -13.69 -0.40 13.92
N GLY A 213 -14.21 0.83 14.02
CA GLY A 213 -14.65 1.41 15.30
C GLY A 213 -15.77 0.61 15.96
N ILE A 214 -16.76 0.16 15.18
CA ILE A 214 -17.87 -0.66 15.70
C ILE A 214 -17.35 -1.97 16.29
N ILE A 215 -16.30 -2.56 15.70
CA ILE A 215 -15.69 -3.80 16.22
C ILE A 215 -15.02 -3.54 17.56
N VAL A 216 -14.22 -2.47 17.66
CA VAL A 216 -13.54 -2.09 18.90
C VAL A 216 -14.56 -1.76 19.99
N ASP A 217 -15.62 -1.01 19.68
CA ASP A 217 -16.65 -0.61 20.65
C ASP A 217 -17.39 -1.83 21.25
N ASN A 218 -17.56 -2.91 20.49
CA ASN A 218 -18.29 -4.11 20.94
C ASN A 218 -17.38 -5.22 21.50
N MET A 219 -16.17 -5.37 20.96
CA MET A 219 -15.29 -6.51 21.24
C MET A 219 -14.00 -6.10 21.96
N GLY A 220 -13.59 -4.84 21.89
CA GLY A 220 -12.32 -4.35 22.43
C GLY A 220 -11.14 -4.48 21.46
N PHE A 221 -10.00 -3.92 21.87
CA PHE A 221 -8.79 -3.89 21.03
C PHE A 221 -8.10 -5.23 20.84
N HIS A 222 -8.20 -6.14 21.81
CA HIS A 222 -7.53 -7.44 21.73
C HIS A 222 -8.06 -8.27 20.55
N GLU A 223 -9.39 -8.40 20.47
CA GLU A 223 -10.13 -9.08 19.42
C GLU A 223 -9.98 -8.36 18.08
N PHE A 224 -9.95 -7.03 18.10
CA PHE A 224 -9.70 -6.22 16.91
C PHE A 224 -8.36 -6.57 16.25
N PHE A 225 -7.26 -6.64 16.99
CA PHE A 225 -5.95 -6.98 16.42
C PHE A 225 -5.87 -8.44 15.96
N ILE A 226 -6.60 -9.36 16.60
CA ILE A 226 -6.76 -10.74 16.09
C ILE A 226 -7.46 -10.71 14.73
N ILE A 227 -8.55 -9.94 14.59
CA ILE A 227 -9.24 -9.77 13.31
C ILE A 227 -8.31 -9.18 12.25
N CYS A 228 -7.52 -8.16 12.58
CA CYS A 228 -6.50 -7.61 11.67
C CYS A 228 -5.52 -8.69 11.20
N ALA A 229 -4.98 -9.50 12.11
CA ALA A 229 -4.08 -10.60 11.77
C ALA A 229 -4.77 -11.64 10.86
N LEU A 230 -6.03 -12.00 11.14
CA LEU A 230 -6.80 -12.93 10.33
C LEU A 230 -7.10 -12.38 8.92
N LEU A 231 -7.32 -11.08 8.78
CA LEU A 231 -7.51 -10.41 7.48
C LEU A 231 -6.24 -10.47 6.60
N GLY A 232 -5.07 -10.73 7.18
CA GLY A 232 -3.83 -10.98 6.44
C GLY A 232 -3.73 -12.40 5.85
N ILE A 233 -4.49 -13.38 6.35
CA ILE A 233 -4.42 -14.78 5.89
C ILE A 233 -4.77 -14.91 4.39
N PRO A 234 -5.85 -14.30 3.87
CA PRO A 234 -6.14 -14.32 2.44
C PRO A 234 -4.97 -13.82 1.58
N ALA A 235 -4.26 -12.77 2.03
CA ALA A 235 -3.09 -12.25 1.33
C ALA A 235 -1.95 -13.27 1.26
N ILE A 236 -1.72 -14.02 2.34
CA ILE A 236 -0.72 -15.11 2.36
C ILE A 236 -1.10 -16.18 1.34
N ILE A 237 -2.36 -16.63 1.35
CA ILE A 237 -2.86 -17.68 0.45
C ILE A 237 -2.67 -17.24 -1.01
N PHE A 238 -3.14 -16.04 -1.37
CA PHE A 238 -3.04 -15.54 -2.73
C PHE A 238 -1.59 -15.26 -3.15
N SER A 239 -0.74 -14.79 -2.26
CA SER A 239 0.69 -14.62 -2.52
C SER A 239 1.38 -15.96 -2.80
N ILE A 240 1.06 -17.01 -2.04
CA ILE A 240 1.61 -18.37 -2.28
C ILE A 240 1.10 -18.93 -3.61
N MET A 241 -0.19 -18.74 -3.92
CA MET A 241 -0.76 -19.15 -5.20
C MET A 241 -0.11 -18.41 -6.37
N ALA A 242 0.13 -17.10 -6.23
CA ALA A 242 0.85 -16.30 -7.20
C ALA A 242 2.32 -16.77 -7.34
N HIS A 243 2.95 -17.20 -6.24
CA HIS A 243 4.31 -17.75 -6.27
C HIS A 243 4.42 -19.05 -7.07
N LYS A 244 3.45 -19.93 -6.93
CA LYS A 244 3.38 -21.17 -7.73
C LYS A 244 3.23 -20.88 -9.23
N ARG A 245 2.62 -19.75 -9.58
CA ARG A 245 2.35 -19.32 -10.96
C ARG A 245 3.26 -18.16 -11.42
N ARG A 246 4.41 -17.96 -10.77
CA ARG A 246 5.26 -16.77 -10.98
C ARG A 246 5.69 -16.55 -12.43
N GLN A 247 5.93 -17.62 -13.20
CA GLN A 247 6.32 -17.54 -14.61
C GLN A 247 5.16 -17.03 -15.49
N GLU A 248 3.94 -17.50 -15.23
CA GLU A 248 2.73 -17.06 -15.94
C GLU A 248 2.39 -15.60 -15.62
N LEU A 249 2.73 -15.14 -14.40
CA LEU A 249 2.45 -13.78 -13.93
C LEU A 249 3.57 -12.77 -14.21
N GLY A 250 4.76 -13.22 -14.63
CA GLY A 250 5.93 -12.38 -14.83
C GLY A 250 6.56 -11.87 -13.53
N PHE A 251 6.45 -12.62 -12.44
CA PHE A 251 6.93 -12.25 -11.09
C PHE A 251 8.30 -12.86 -10.73
N GLU A 252 9.18 -13.05 -11.71
CA GLU A 252 10.51 -13.62 -11.45
C GLU A 252 11.36 -12.80 -10.45
#